data_AF-A0A7J9XEH1-F1
#
_entry.id   AF-A0A7J9XEH1-F1
#
_cell.length_a   1.000
_cell.length_b   1.000
_cell.length_c   1.000
_cell.angle_alpha   90.00
_cell.angle_beta   90.00
_cell.angle_gamma   90.00
#
_symmetry.space_group_name_H-M   'P 1'
#
loop_
_entity.id
_entity.type
_entity.pdbx_description
1 polymer ?
#
loop_
_entity_poly.entity_id
_entity_poly.type
_entity_poly.pdbx_seq_one_letter_code
_entity_poly.pdbx_strand_id
1 'polypeptide(L)'
;MTDHRTPEDLAQRSQLSRRGLLGMVAAGAAAVGTGVTLPTTAYAAPSQGTSADLAGRAATKDYWDDVRKLFTLDKKSTFMNVGTVGSPPMEVLDVYDEQNREVAKFAISAYSSFDDVREHAAQDFGCDMDEIALSHNTSDGMAKVVAGLNLGATDEIITTTHEHPGGLGPMGIARDRHGVTITELPVPVGDDQEAEDYVELSATGSHRVRR
;
A
#
# COMPACT_ATOMS: atom_id res chain seq x y z
N MET A 1 41.55 17.66 20.24
CA MET A 1 42.61 17.22 19.32
C MET A 1 41.96 17.12 17.95
N THR A 2 42.09 18.21 17.20
CA THR A 2 41.44 18.46 15.91
C THR A 2 42.14 17.69 14.80
N ASP A 3 41.43 16.76 14.15
CA ASP A 3 41.89 16.11 12.91
C ASP A 3 41.25 16.85 11.73
N HIS A 4 42.05 17.70 11.08
CA HIS A 4 41.70 18.37 9.83
C HIS A 4 41.98 17.42 8.68
N ARG A 5 40.91 16.91 8.03
CA ARG A 5 41.04 16.28 6.71
C ARG A 5 40.55 17.24 5.64
N THR A 6 41.41 17.49 4.67
CA THR A 6 41.19 18.39 3.55
C THR A 6 40.35 17.74 2.44
N PRO A 7 39.66 18.52 1.59
CA PRO A 7 38.70 18.01 0.59
C PRO A 7 39.31 17.14 -0.53
N GLU A 8 40.63 17.02 -0.60
CA GLU A 8 41.33 16.21 -1.63
C GLU A 8 41.34 14.71 -1.32
N ASP A 9 41.12 14.29 -0.06
CA ASP A 9 41.11 12.87 0.34
C ASP A 9 39.83 12.11 -0.05
N LEU A 10 38.79 12.81 -0.53
CA LEU A 10 37.50 12.21 -0.92
C LEU A 10 37.41 11.88 -2.43
N ALA A 11 38.43 12.23 -3.23
CA ALA A 11 38.39 12.11 -4.69
C ALA A 11 39.02 10.82 -5.25
N GLN A 12 39.44 9.86 -4.42
CA GLN A 12 40.23 8.70 -4.87
C GLN A 12 39.60 7.32 -4.60
N ARG A 13 38.26 7.22 -4.68
CA ARG A 13 37.55 5.93 -4.64
C ARG A 13 36.48 5.82 -5.71
N SER A 14 36.91 5.69 -6.97
CA SER A 14 36.06 5.28 -8.07
C SER A 14 36.92 4.88 -9.25
N GLN A 15 37.29 3.60 -9.35
CA GLN A 15 37.64 2.94 -10.62
C GLN A 15 37.38 1.43 -10.51
N LEU A 16 36.11 1.03 -10.47
CA LEU A 16 35.75 -0.30 -10.97
C LEU A 16 35.83 -0.23 -12.50
N SER A 17 36.98 -0.65 -13.02
CA SER A 17 37.24 -0.72 -14.45
C SER A 17 36.23 -1.64 -15.14
N ARG A 18 35.64 -1.15 -16.23
CA ARG A 18 34.70 -1.88 -17.11
C ARG A 18 35.25 -3.22 -17.65
N ARG A 19 36.54 -3.53 -17.43
CA ARG A 19 37.17 -4.82 -17.76
C ARG A 19 37.06 -5.89 -16.65
N GLY A 20 36.63 -5.53 -15.43
CA GLY A 20 36.40 -6.49 -14.35
C GLY A 20 35.10 -7.31 -14.49
N LEU A 21 34.13 -6.82 -15.27
CA LEU A 21 32.82 -7.47 -15.42
C LEU A 21 32.85 -8.67 -16.40
N LEU A 22 33.82 -8.72 -17.32
CA LEU A 22 33.98 -9.83 -18.29
C LEU A 22 34.73 -11.03 -17.72
N GLY A 23 35.38 -10.90 -16.55
CA GLY A 23 36.07 -11.99 -15.87
C GLY A 23 35.15 -12.95 -15.10
N MET A 24 33.91 -12.53 -14.80
CA MET A 24 32.95 -13.34 -14.02
C MET A 24 32.08 -14.30 -14.85
N VAL A 25 32.19 -14.27 -16.18
CA VAL A 25 31.45 -15.17 -17.08
C VAL A 25 32.27 -16.40 -17.49
N ALA A 26 33.57 -16.45 -17.19
CA ALA A 26 34.49 -17.48 -17.69
C ALA A 26 34.94 -18.56 -16.68
N ALA A 27 34.32 -18.67 -15.49
CA ALA A 27 34.66 -19.67 -14.48
C ALA A 27 33.50 -20.63 -14.16
N GLY A 28 32.77 -21.07 -15.19
CA GLY A 28 31.60 -21.96 -15.05
C GLY A 28 31.63 -23.21 -15.92
N ALA A 29 32.78 -23.59 -16.49
CA ALA A 29 32.93 -24.84 -17.23
C ALA A 29 34.06 -25.67 -16.63
N ALA A 30 33.72 -26.89 -16.21
CA ALA A 30 34.56 -27.99 -15.72
C ALA A 30 34.87 -28.05 -14.20
N ALA A 31 33.95 -28.68 -13.46
CA ALA A 31 34.30 -29.61 -12.38
C ALA A 31 33.18 -30.63 -12.16
N VAL A 32 33.38 -31.84 -12.66
CA VAL A 32 32.59 -33.04 -12.34
C VAL A 32 33.05 -33.52 -10.96
N GLY A 33 32.14 -33.61 -9.98
CA GLY A 33 32.39 -34.34 -8.73
C GLY A 33 31.72 -33.76 -7.47
N THR A 34 30.89 -34.60 -6.85
CA THR A 34 30.37 -34.53 -5.45
C THR A 34 29.45 -33.37 -5.07
N GLY A 35 28.14 -33.58 -5.23
CA GLY A 35 27.21 -33.67 -4.09
C GLY A 35 27.03 -32.48 -3.13
N VAL A 36 27.25 -31.24 -3.56
CA VAL A 36 26.80 -30.07 -2.80
C VAL A 36 25.67 -29.40 -3.57
N THR A 37 24.43 -29.69 -3.18
CA THR A 37 23.28 -28.87 -3.58
C THR A 37 23.41 -27.53 -2.87
N LEU A 38 24.13 -26.59 -3.46
CA LEU A 38 24.00 -25.19 -3.08
C LEU A 38 22.52 -24.83 -3.28
N PRO A 39 21.83 -24.27 -2.27
CA PRO A 39 20.51 -23.73 -2.51
C PRO A 39 20.70 -22.61 -3.52
N THR A 40 20.33 -22.86 -4.77
CA THR A 40 20.09 -21.80 -5.73
C THR A 40 18.91 -21.03 -5.18
N THR A 41 19.19 -19.98 -4.40
CA THR A 41 18.25 -18.89 -4.25
C THR A 41 18.04 -18.38 -5.66
N ALA A 42 16.99 -18.85 -6.30
CA ALA A 42 16.53 -18.30 -7.56
C ALA A 42 16.17 -16.85 -7.25
N TYR A 43 17.09 -15.92 -7.52
CA TYR A 43 16.65 -14.57 -7.75
C TYR A 43 15.69 -14.67 -8.93
N ALA A 44 14.43 -14.30 -8.69
CA ALA A 44 13.48 -14.10 -9.78
C ALA A 44 14.19 -13.21 -10.81
N ALA A 45 14.20 -13.65 -12.06
CA ALA A 45 14.66 -12.78 -13.14
C ALA A 45 13.84 -11.47 -13.06
N PRO A 46 14.46 -10.31 -13.33
CA PRO A 46 13.76 -9.03 -13.30
C PRO A 46 12.49 -9.12 -14.15
N SER A 47 11.42 -8.48 -13.68
CA SER A 47 10.10 -8.54 -14.29
C SER A 47 10.19 -8.33 -15.80
N GLN A 48 9.51 -9.20 -16.57
CA GLN A 48 9.32 -8.95 -17.99
C GLN A 48 8.24 -7.87 -18.14
N GLY A 49 8.67 -6.60 -18.09
CA GLY A 49 7.83 -5.42 -18.24
C GLY A 49 7.35 -4.80 -16.92
N THR A 50 7.13 -3.50 -16.96
CA THR A 50 6.62 -2.67 -15.86
C THR A 50 5.20 -2.18 -16.17
N SER A 51 4.49 -1.68 -15.16
CA SER A 51 3.20 -0.99 -15.41
C SER A 51 3.36 0.23 -16.31
N ALA A 52 4.52 0.91 -16.26
CA ALA A 52 4.83 2.05 -17.12
C ALA A 52 4.86 1.69 -18.61
N ASP A 53 5.29 0.47 -18.97
CA ASP A 53 5.26 -0.03 -20.35
C ASP A 53 3.84 -0.19 -20.89
N LEU A 54 2.84 -0.21 -20.01
CA LEU A 54 1.43 -0.33 -20.35
C LEU A 54 0.72 1.03 -20.48
N ALA A 55 1.34 2.12 -20.03
CA ALA A 55 0.73 3.43 -20.00
C ALA A 55 0.32 3.91 -21.41
N GLY A 56 -0.91 4.41 -21.54
CA GLY A 56 -1.44 4.93 -22.80
C GLY A 56 -1.81 3.89 -23.86
N ARG A 57 -1.62 2.59 -23.60
CA ARG A 57 -2.11 1.52 -24.48
C ARG A 57 -3.63 1.40 -24.38
N ALA A 58 -4.28 1.05 -25.49
CA ALA A 58 -5.69 0.71 -25.50
C ALA A 58 -5.95 -0.60 -24.72
N ALA A 59 -7.05 -0.66 -23.97
CA ALA A 59 -7.44 -1.79 -23.12
C ALA A 59 -7.98 -3.00 -23.91
N THR A 60 -7.17 -3.51 -24.84
CA THR A 60 -7.45 -4.70 -25.66
C THR A 60 -7.18 -6.00 -24.90
N LYS A 61 -7.51 -7.15 -25.50
CA LYS A 61 -7.18 -8.46 -24.92
C LYS A 61 -5.67 -8.58 -24.62
N ASP A 62 -4.81 -8.20 -25.57
CA ASP A 62 -3.36 -8.32 -25.41
C ASP A 62 -2.85 -7.42 -24.27
N TYR A 63 -3.45 -6.24 -24.09
CA TYR A 63 -3.19 -5.39 -22.94
C TYR A 63 -3.49 -6.11 -21.61
N TRP A 64 -4.68 -6.71 -21.48
CA TRP A 64 -5.05 -7.43 -20.25
C TRP A 64 -4.23 -8.70 -20.03
N ASP A 65 -3.81 -9.37 -21.10
CA ASP A 65 -2.88 -10.50 -21.03
C ASP A 65 -1.51 -10.05 -20.49
N ASP A 66 -1.05 -8.85 -20.86
CA ASP A 66 0.18 -8.26 -20.32
C ASP A 66 0.02 -7.79 -18.87
N VAL A 67 -1.09 -7.11 -18.52
CA VAL A 67 -1.41 -6.75 -17.12
C VAL A 67 -1.38 -7.98 -16.23
N ARG A 68 -1.98 -9.10 -16.67
CA ARG A 68 -1.99 -10.35 -15.90
C ARG A 68 -0.58 -10.89 -15.64
N LYS A 69 0.37 -10.67 -16.54
CA LYS A 69 1.77 -11.12 -16.38
C LYS A 69 2.52 -10.33 -15.31
N LEU A 70 2.04 -9.16 -14.90
CA LEU A 70 2.67 -8.35 -13.85
C LEU A 70 2.51 -8.96 -12.44
N PHE A 71 1.60 -9.93 -12.23
CA PHE A 71 1.29 -10.47 -10.91
C PHE A 71 1.90 -11.86 -10.69
N THR A 72 2.24 -12.16 -9.43
CA THR A 72 2.79 -13.47 -9.02
C THR A 72 1.72 -14.52 -8.68
N LEU A 73 0.44 -14.21 -8.90
CA LEU A 73 -0.69 -15.09 -8.61
C LEU A 73 -0.49 -16.48 -9.22
N ASP A 74 -0.85 -17.53 -8.47
CA ASP A 74 -0.77 -18.91 -8.95
C ASP A 74 -1.67 -19.10 -10.17
N LYS A 75 -1.05 -19.42 -11.31
CA LYS A 75 -1.72 -19.62 -12.60
C LYS A 75 -2.66 -20.83 -12.61
N LYS A 76 -2.55 -21.73 -11.62
CA LYS A 76 -3.46 -22.87 -11.44
C LYS A 76 -4.72 -22.50 -10.65
N SER A 77 -4.78 -21.32 -10.06
CA SER A 77 -5.91 -20.84 -9.28
C SER A 77 -6.67 -19.73 -10.01
N THR A 78 -7.99 -19.76 -9.89
CA THR A 78 -8.84 -18.64 -10.26
C THR A 78 -9.04 -17.77 -9.02
N PHE A 79 -8.19 -16.75 -8.88
CA PHE A 79 -8.22 -15.85 -7.73
C PHE A 79 -9.43 -14.90 -7.81
N MET A 80 -10.45 -15.15 -6.98
CA MET A 80 -11.70 -14.34 -6.94
C MET A 80 -11.88 -13.59 -5.60
N ASN A 81 -10.83 -13.50 -4.77
CA ASN A 81 -10.91 -12.86 -3.44
C ASN A 81 -10.33 -11.44 -3.40
N VAL A 82 -10.37 -10.72 -4.52
CA VAL A 82 -9.80 -9.37 -4.66
C VAL A 82 -10.44 -8.34 -3.72
N GLY A 83 -11.68 -8.59 -3.25
CA GLY A 83 -12.36 -7.74 -2.28
C GLY A 83 -11.81 -7.85 -0.85
N THR A 84 -11.08 -8.92 -0.53
CA THR A 84 -10.44 -9.08 0.80
C THR A 84 -8.97 -8.69 0.76
N VAL A 85 -8.25 -9.10 -0.29
CA VAL A 85 -6.80 -8.89 -0.41
C VAL A 85 -6.38 -8.73 -1.86
N GLY A 86 -5.58 -7.70 -2.13
CA GLY A 86 -4.93 -7.49 -3.41
C GLY A 86 -3.60 -8.24 -3.51
N SER A 87 -3.24 -8.65 -4.72
CA SER A 87 -1.86 -9.06 -5.03
C SER A 87 -1.13 -7.85 -5.59
N PRO A 88 0.01 -7.41 -5.02
CA PRO A 88 0.81 -6.39 -5.66
C PRO A 88 1.43 -6.92 -6.97
N PRO A 89 1.67 -6.05 -7.97
CA PRO A 89 2.53 -6.36 -9.11
C PRO A 89 3.97 -6.67 -8.67
N MET A 90 4.72 -7.42 -9.50
CA MET A 90 6.11 -7.82 -9.22
C MET A 90 7.03 -6.63 -8.97
N GLU A 91 6.89 -5.53 -9.72
CA GLU A 91 7.73 -4.34 -9.53
C GLU A 91 7.59 -3.73 -8.13
N VAL A 92 6.39 -3.79 -7.53
CA VAL A 92 6.16 -3.32 -6.16
C VAL A 92 6.81 -4.26 -5.15
N LEU A 93 6.77 -5.57 -5.40
CA LEU A 93 7.46 -6.56 -4.58
C LEU A 93 8.97 -6.40 -4.64
N ASP A 94 9.52 -6.09 -5.82
CA ASP A 94 10.95 -5.89 -6.03
C ASP A 94 11.45 -4.67 -5.23
N VAL A 95 10.75 -3.54 -5.31
CA VAL A 95 11.05 -2.34 -4.50
C VAL A 95 10.95 -2.67 -3.02
N TYR A 96 9.92 -3.40 -2.59
CA TYR A 96 9.74 -3.78 -1.19
C TYR A 96 10.88 -4.67 -0.66
N ASP A 97 11.33 -5.68 -1.43
CA ASP A 97 12.46 -6.54 -1.04
C ASP A 97 13.77 -5.74 -0.99
N GLU A 98 14.02 -4.89 -2.00
CA GLU A 98 15.20 -4.03 -2.05
C GLU A 98 15.29 -3.12 -0.83
N GLN A 99 14.22 -2.36 -0.54
CA GLN A 99 14.21 -1.43 0.60
C GLN A 99 14.40 -2.14 1.95
N ASN A 100 13.75 -3.29 2.16
CA ASN A 100 13.95 -4.06 3.39
C ASN A 100 15.39 -4.55 3.55
N ARG A 101 16.03 -5.00 2.45
CA ARG A 101 17.43 -5.44 2.47
C ARG A 101 18.37 -4.28 2.74
N GLU A 102 18.15 -3.11 2.15
CA GLU A 102 18.97 -1.93 2.39
C GLU A 102 18.90 -1.47 3.85
N VAL A 103 17.69 -1.35 4.40
CA VAL A 103 17.47 -1.02 5.82
C VAL A 103 18.20 -2.01 6.72
N ALA A 104 18.04 -3.32 6.47
CA ALA A 104 18.70 -4.35 7.27
C ALA A 104 20.24 -4.33 7.14
N LYS A 105 20.76 -4.07 5.93
CA LYS A 105 22.19 -4.08 5.65
C LYS A 105 22.92 -2.88 6.26
N PHE A 106 22.30 -1.71 6.21
CA PHE A 106 22.93 -0.45 6.63
C PHE A 106 22.43 0.07 7.98
N ALA A 107 21.42 -0.57 8.57
CA ALA A 107 20.76 -0.12 9.80
C ALA A 107 20.30 1.35 9.70
N ILE A 108 19.84 1.76 8.52
CA ILE A 108 19.33 3.11 8.26
C ILE A 108 17.89 3.23 8.75
N SER A 109 17.54 4.42 9.24
CA SER A 109 16.15 4.70 9.59
C SER A 109 15.32 4.94 8.34
N ALA A 110 14.10 4.41 8.34
CA ALA A 110 13.06 4.69 7.34
C ALA A 110 12.10 5.81 7.80
N TYR A 111 12.49 6.65 8.78
CA TYR A 111 11.69 7.82 9.15
C TYR A 111 11.68 8.83 8.01
N SER A 112 10.50 9.04 7.42
CA SER A 112 10.26 10.00 6.35
C SER A 112 8.89 10.65 6.56
N SER A 113 8.74 11.89 6.10
CA SER A 113 7.44 12.53 5.92
C SER A 113 6.65 11.94 4.75
N PHE A 114 7.33 11.17 3.87
CA PHE A 114 6.79 10.60 2.64
C PHE A 114 6.12 11.66 1.76
N ASP A 115 6.69 12.87 1.71
CA ASP A 115 6.11 14.00 0.98
C ASP A 115 5.95 13.68 -0.51
N ASP A 116 6.90 12.97 -1.11
CA ASP A 116 6.84 12.49 -2.49
C ASP A 116 5.65 11.54 -2.74
N VAL A 117 5.42 10.59 -1.82
CA VAL A 117 4.29 9.66 -1.90
C VAL A 117 2.96 10.40 -1.68
N ARG A 118 2.92 11.33 -0.71
CA ARG A 118 1.72 12.11 -0.39
C ARG A 118 1.37 13.07 -1.53
N GLU A 119 2.35 13.71 -2.15
CA GLU A 119 2.15 14.61 -3.30
C GLU A 119 1.58 13.84 -4.50
N HIS A 120 2.11 12.64 -4.78
CA HIS A 120 1.58 11.79 -5.85
C HIS A 120 0.14 11.34 -5.55
N ALA A 121 -0.13 10.85 -4.34
CA ALA A 121 -1.48 10.43 -3.95
C ALA A 121 -2.49 11.59 -3.99
N ALA A 122 -2.08 12.79 -3.56
CA ALA A 122 -2.95 13.97 -3.54
C ALA A 122 -3.47 14.33 -4.94
N GLN A 123 -2.63 14.19 -5.97
CA GLN A 123 -3.02 14.42 -7.36
C GLN A 123 -4.12 13.44 -7.82
N ASP A 124 -4.03 12.17 -7.43
CA ASP A 124 -5.01 11.13 -7.76
C ASP A 124 -6.36 11.34 -7.05
N PHE A 125 -6.34 11.92 -5.85
CA PHE A 125 -7.54 12.21 -5.05
C PHE A 125 -8.10 13.64 -5.26
N GLY A 126 -7.39 14.51 -5.98
CA GLY A 126 -7.80 15.89 -6.23
C GLY A 126 -7.79 16.79 -4.99
N CYS A 127 -6.84 16.57 -4.09
CA CYS A 127 -6.66 17.33 -2.85
C CYS A 127 -5.22 17.86 -2.71
N ASP A 128 -4.93 18.62 -1.65
CA ASP A 128 -3.58 19.05 -1.31
C ASP A 128 -2.81 17.95 -0.56
N MET A 129 -1.48 17.94 -0.68
CA MET A 129 -0.62 16.97 0.03
C MET A 129 -0.87 16.96 1.55
N ASP A 130 -1.14 18.13 2.14
CA ASP A 130 -1.40 18.29 3.57
C ASP A 130 -2.72 17.65 4.02
N GLU A 131 -3.60 17.27 3.09
CA GLU A 131 -4.86 16.56 3.33
C GLU A 131 -4.69 15.03 3.28
N ILE A 132 -3.52 14.53 2.86
CA ILE A 132 -3.21 13.08 2.82
C ILE A 132 -2.52 12.65 4.10
N ALA A 133 -3.08 11.66 4.81
CA ALA A 133 -2.41 10.96 5.91
C ALA A 133 -2.17 9.49 5.55
N LEU A 134 -0.92 9.03 5.64
CA LEU A 134 -0.59 7.63 5.41
C LEU A 134 -0.92 6.79 6.65
N SER A 135 -1.66 5.70 6.44
CA SER A 135 -2.05 4.73 7.48
C SER A 135 -1.60 3.33 7.09
N HIS A 136 -1.61 2.39 8.03
CA HIS A 136 -1.17 1.01 7.77
C HIS A 136 -2.21 0.21 6.97
N ASN A 137 -3.49 0.55 7.13
CA ASN A 137 -4.64 -0.04 6.46
C ASN A 137 -5.90 0.77 6.78
N THR A 138 -7.03 0.40 6.18
CA THR A 138 -8.32 1.08 6.39
C THR A 138 -8.78 1.09 7.84
N SER A 139 -8.59 0.01 8.60
CA SER A 139 -9.03 -0.04 10.02
C SER A 139 -8.19 0.89 10.90
N ASP A 140 -6.88 0.96 10.64
CA ASP A 140 -5.97 1.91 11.29
C ASP A 140 -6.35 3.36 10.94
N GLY A 141 -6.69 3.63 9.67
CA GLY A 141 -7.20 4.93 9.24
C GLY A 141 -8.50 5.32 9.97
N MET A 142 -9.49 4.43 10.00
CA MET A 142 -10.76 4.64 10.71
C MET A 142 -10.53 4.91 12.20
N ALA A 143 -9.65 4.12 12.84
CA ALA A 143 -9.33 4.31 14.25
C ALA A 143 -8.66 5.66 14.53
N LYS A 144 -7.71 6.09 13.68
CA LYS A 144 -7.07 7.39 13.79
C LYS A 144 -8.06 8.54 13.65
N VAL A 145 -8.96 8.47 12.66
CA VAL A 145 -9.97 9.52 12.44
C VAL A 145 -10.90 9.63 13.64
N VAL A 146 -11.54 8.52 14.04
CA VAL A 146 -12.50 8.53 15.16
C VAL A 146 -11.84 8.96 16.47
N ALA A 147 -10.62 8.49 16.76
CA ALA A 147 -9.90 8.87 17.97
C ALA A 147 -9.35 10.31 17.94
N GLY A 148 -9.18 10.90 16.75
CA GLY A 148 -8.73 12.28 16.57
C GLY A 148 -9.85 13.31 16.72
N LEU A 149 -11.11 12.90 16.61
CA LEU A 149 -12.26 13.76 16.86
C LEU A 149 -12.43 14.00 18.35
N ASN A 150 -12.69 15.26 18.74
CA ASN A 150 -12.94 15.64 20.12
C ASN A 150 -14.40 15.35 20.51
N LEU A 151 -14.77 14.07 20.51
CA LEU A 151 -16.13 13.63 20.81
C LEU A 151 -16.38 13.50 22.32
N GLY A 152 -17.61 13.80 22.74
CA GLY A 152 -18.09 13.64 24.11
C GLY A 152 -19.51 13.11 24.18
N ALA A 153 -20.05 12.99 25.40
CA ALA A 153 -21.34 12.34 25.65
C ALA A 153 -22.56 13.04 25.02
N THR A 154 -22.40 14.28 24.54
CA THR A 154 -23.44 15.02 23.82
C THR A 154 -23.38 14.81 22.31
N ASP A 155 -22.35 14.14 21.81
CA ASP A 155 -22.14 13.93 20.38
C ASP A 155 -22.73 12.60 19.92
N GLU A 156 -23.08 12.57 18.65
CA GLU A 156 -23.68 11.43 17.98
C GLU A 156 -22.89 11.06 16.73
N ILE A 157 -22.61 9.78 16.58
CA ILE A 157 -22.07 9.19 15.35
C ILE A 157 -23.24 8.56 14.60
N ILE A 158 -23.56 9.12 13.43
CA ILE A 158 -24.54 8.56 12.50
C ILE A 158 -23.80 7.70 11.49
N THR A 159 -24.21 6.44 11.35
CA THR A 159 -23.59 5.48 10.44
C THR A 159 -24.63 4.57 9.82
N THR A 160 -24.23 3.54 9.07
CA THR A 160 -25.14 2.64 8.35
C THR A 160 -25.11 1.23 8.89
N THR A 161 -26.14 0.44 8.59
CA THR A 161 -26.15 -1.01 8.87
C THR A 161 -25.21 -1.84 7.98
N HIS A 162 -24.48 -1.19 7.06
CA HIS A 162 -23.62 -1.83 6.05
C HIS A 162 -22.12 -1.59 6.29
N GLU A 163 -21.77 -0.99 7.43
CA GLU A 163 -20.37 -0.72 7.74
C GLU A 163 -19.55 -2.00 7.90
N HIS A 164 -18.31 -1.93 7.43
CA HIS A 164 -17.32 -2.96 7.71
C HIS A 164 -16.92 -2.92 9.20
N PRO A 165 -16.63 -4.06 9.85
CA PRO A 165 -16.20 -4.10 11.26
C PRO A 165 -15.00 -3.19 11.61
N GLY A 166 -14.15 -2.90 10.62
CA GLY A 166 -13.03 -1.98 10.74
C GLY A 166 -13.44 -0.52 11.08
N GLY A 167 -14.66 -0.11 10.72
CA GLY A 167 -15.25 1.17 11.15
C GLY A 167 -16.05 1.03 12.45
N LEU A 168 -16.80 -0.06 12.62
CA LEU A 168 -17.63 -0.29 13.81
C LEU A 168 -16.79 -0.40 15.10
N GLY A 169 -15.63 -1.03 15.04
CA GLY A 169 -14.72 -1.18 16.18
C GLY A 169 -14.35 0.16 16.84
N PRO A 170 -13.72 1.10 16.13
CA PRO A 170 -13.35 2.40 16.71
C PRO A 170 -14.56 3.25 17.13
N MET A 171 -15.68 3.18 16.41
CA MET A 171 -16.92 3.84 16.86
C MET A 171 -17.40 3.29 18.21
N GLY A 172 -17.41 1.96 18.38
CA GLY A 172 -17.76 1.32 19.65
C GLY A 172 -16.82 1.72 20.79
N ILE A 173 -15.51 1.82 20.52
CA ILE A 173 -14.55 2.34 21.50
C ILE A 173 -14.87 3.79 21.88
N ALA A 174 -15.25 4.62 20.90
CA ALA A 174 -15.63 6.00 21.18
C ALA A 174 -16.87 6.06 22.09
N ARG A 175 -17.89 5.24 21.83
CA ARG A 175 -19.08 5.12 22.71
C ARG A 175 -18.67 4.73 24.12
N ASP A 176 -17.88 3.68 24.26
CA ASP A 176 -17.55 3.12 25.58
C ASP A 176 -16.61 4.02 26.39
N ARG A 177 -15.76 4.82 25.73
CA ARG A 177 -14.80 5.72 26.40
C ARG A 177 -15.30 7.15 26.61
N HIS A 178 -16.07 7.67 25.66
CA HIS A 178 -16.49 9.08 25.63
C HIS A 178 -18.00 9.27 25.80
N GLY A 179 -18.77 8.18 25.82
CA GLY A 179 -20.22 8.22 26.02
C GLY A 179 -21.00 8.70 24.81
N VAL A 180 -20.39 8.75 23.61
CA VAL A 180 -21.08 9.16 22.38
C VAL A 180 -22.24 8.23 22.07
N THR A 181 -23.30 8.77 21.47
CA THR A 181 -24.39 7.94 20.94
C THR A 181 -24.01 7.45 19.55
N ILE A 182 -24.37 6.22 19.20
CA ILE A 182 -24.22 5.69 17.83
C ILE A 182 -25.63 5.39 17.30
N THR A 183 -25.96 5.96 16.16
CA THR A 183 -27.21 5.71 15.45
C THR A 183 -26.93 5.09 14.11
N GLU A 184 -27.43 3.87 13.91
CA GLU A 184 -27.34 3.16 12.64
C GLU A 184 -28.58 3.41 11.79
N LEU A 185 -28.36 3.83 10.56
CA LEU A 185 -29.39 3.99 9.55
C LEU A 185 -29.52 2.68 8.76
N PRO A 186 -30.70 2.04 8.74
CA PRO A 186 -30.93 0.86 7.94
C PRO A 186 -30.99 1.26 6.48
N VAL A 187 -29.86 1.10 5.77
CA VAL A 187 -29.81 1.38 4.34
C VAL A 187 -30.65 0.34 3.61
N PRO A 188 -31.62 0.77 2.80
CA PRO A 188 -32.53 -0.16 2.15
C PRO A 188 -31.79 -0.94 1.03
N VAL A 189 -32.23 -2.19 0.79
CA VAL A 189 -31.53 -3.18 -0.06
C VAL A 189 -32.49 -3.85 -1.04
N GLY A 190 -31.96 -4.44 -2.11
CA GLY A 190 -32.74 -5.12 -3.15
C GLY A 190 -32.90 -4.28 -4.42
N ASP A 191 -33.71 -4.78 -5.36
CA ASP A 191 -33.84 -4.21 -6.69
C ASP A 191 -34.93 -3.11 -6.79
N ASP A 192 -35.81 -3.01 -5.79
CA ASP A 192 -36.95 -2.06 -5.76
C ASP A 192 -36.57 -0.71 -5.09
N GLN A 193 -35.29 -0.38 -5.04
CA GLN A 193 -34.77 0.82 -4.39
C GLN A 193 -34.83 2.04 -5.31
N GLU A 194 -35.39 3.15 -4.81
CA GLU A 194 -35.43 4.42 -5.51
C GLU A 194 -34.50 5.44 -4.83
N ALA A 195 -34.07 6.48 -5.56
CA ALA A 195 -33.18 7.51 -5.00
C ALA A 195 -33.81 8.23 -3.80
N GLU A 196 -35.13 8.39 -3.83
CA GLU A 196 -35.94 9.03 -2.79
C GLU A 196 -35.85 8.30 -1.44
N ASP A 197 -35.70 6.97 -1.44
CA ASP A 197 -35.59 6.17 -0.21
C ASP A 197 -34.36 6.58 0.62
N TYR A 198 -33.25 6.88 -0.06
CA TYR A 198 -32.01 7.32 0.57
C TYR A 198 -32.08 8.78 1.05
N VAL A 199 -32.79 9.63 0.30
CA VAL A 199 -33.02 11.03 0.70
C VAL A 199 -33.87 11.07 1.97
N GLU A 200 -34.96 10.29 2.04
CA GLU A 200 -35.82 10.22 3.23
C GLU A 200 -35.08 9.64 4.44
N LEU A 201 -34.24 8.63 4.22
CA LEU A 201 -33.39 8.05 5.28
C LEU A 201 -32.45 9.11 5.88
N SER A 202 -31.81 9.93 5.05
CA SER A 202 -30.92 11.00 5.52
C SER A 202 -31.67 12.11 6.28
N ALA A 203 -32.90 12.44 5.86
CA ALA A 203 -33.73 13.45 6.50
C ALA A 203 -34.26 12.96 7.86
N THR A 204 -34.72 11.72 7.95
CA THR A 204 -35.24 11.13 9.20
C THR A 204 -34.16 10.90 10.24
N GLY A 205 -32.95 10.49 9.82
CA GLY A 205 -31.77 10.43 10.68
C GLY A 205 -31.47 11.77 11.35
N SER A 206 -31.51 12.86 10.56
CA SER A 206 -31.23 14.23 11.03
C SER A 206 -32.26 14.79 12.02
N HIS A 207 -33.51 14.30 12.00
CA HIS A 207 -34.58 14.78 12.88
C HIS A 207 -34.62 14.13 14.26
N ARG A 208 -34.02 12.94 14.44
CA ARG A 208 -33.87 12.33 15.78
C ARG A 208 -32.82 13.03 16.64
N VAL A 209 -31.82 13.65 16.01
CA VAL A 209 -30.70 14.40 16.66
C VAL A 209 -31.16 15.66 17.41
N ARG A 210 -32.34 16.22 17.09
CA ARG A 210 -32.79 17.53 17.62
C ARG A 210 -33.82 17.46 18.76
N ARG A 211 -34.01 16.32 19.42
CA ARG A 211 -34.99 16.18 20.51
C ARG A 211 -34.35 15.92 21.86
#